data_AF-A0A6L9ZCJ7-F1
#
_entry.id   AF-A0A6L9ZCJ7-F1
#
_cell.length_a   1.000
_cell.length_b   1.000
_cell.length_c   1.000
_cell.angle_alpha   90.00
_cell.angle_beta   90.00
_cell.angle_gamma   90.00
#
_symmetry.space_group_name_H-M   'P 1'
#
loop_
_entity.id
_entity.type
_entity.pdbx_description
1 polymer ?
#
loop_
_entity_poly.entity_id
_entity_poly.type
_entity_poly.pdbx_seq_one_letter_code
_entity_poly.pdbx_strand_id
1 'polypeptide(L)'
;MKLFVPGRLCLFGEHSDWAGGYRCLNPQLEKGYTLITGTNQGIYALVLSHPTELIIRTSLRVGKPTVSISVPMERSALLAVAKKGGFFSYAAGVAYQCLSRYPVGGIEIDNYR
;
A
#
# COMPACT_ATOMS: atom_id res chain seq x y z
N MET A 1 -9.70 0.98 14.78
CA MET A 1 -10.25 -0.23 14.15
C MET A 1 -9.16 -1.28 13.94
N LYS A 2 -9.46 -2.57 13.99
CA LYS A 2 -8.51 -3.65 13.65
C LYS A 2 -8.75 -4.10 12.21
N LEU A 3 -7.69 -4.25 11.43
CA LEU A 3 -7.73 -4.66 10.03
C LEU A 3 -6.85 -5.88 9.78
N PHE A 4 -7.27 -6.70 8.83
CA PHE A 4 -6.46 -7.75 8.22
C PHE A 4 -6.45 -7.55 6.70
N VAL A 5 -5.27 -7.55 6.10
CA VAL A 5 -5.08 -7.46 4.65
C VAL A 5 -4.35 -8.71 4.19
N PRO A 6 -5.00 -9.58 3.39
CA PRO A 6 -4.38 -10.82 2.96
C PRO A 6 -3.29 -10.56 1.92
N GLY A 7 -2.29 -11.45 1.89
CA GLY A 7 -1.45 -11.64 0.72
C GLY A 7 -2.26 -12.24 -0.43
N ARG A 8 -1.59 -12.40 -1.57
CA ARG A 8 -2.18 -13.04 -2.75
C ARG A 8 -1.22 -14.01 -3.41
N LEU A 9 -1.78 -15.02 -4.05
CA LEU A 9 -1.08 -15.96 -4.91
C LEU A 9 -1.73 -15.95 -6.29
N CYS A 10 -0.91 -15.93 -7.35
CA CYS A 10 -1.38 -16.17 -8.70
C CYS A 10 -1.37 -17.68 -8.95
N LEU A 11 -2.53 -18.24 -9.31
CA LEU A 11 -2.68 -19.66 -9.61
C LEU A 11 -2.39 -19.93 -11.10
N PHE A 12 -2.91 -19.06 -11.97
CA PHE A 12 -2.72 -19.15 -13.42
C PHE A 12 -2.68 -17.78 -14.07
N GLY A 13 -2.09 -17.72 -15.26
CA GLY A 13 -2.08 -16.53 -16.09
C GLY A 13 -1.04 -15.49 -15.67
N GLU A 14 0.08 -15.94 -15.09
CA GLU A 14 1.26 -15.09 -14.91
C GLU A 14 1.64 -14.44 -16.24
N HIS A 15 1.97 -13.14 -16.20
CA HIS A 15 2.28 -12.31 -17.37
C HIS A 15 1.13 -12.05 -18.36
N SER A 16 -0.06 -12.62 -18.15
CA SER A 16 -1.22 -12.34 -18.99
C SER A 16 -2.01 -11.11 -18.53
N ASP A 17 -1.90 -10.76 -17.25
CA ASP A 17 -2.48 -9.56 -16.64
C ASP A 17 -1.94 -8.26 -17.29
N TRP A 18 -0.70 -8.29 -17.77
CA TRP A 18 -0.11 -7.20 -18.54
C TRP A 18 -0.89 -6.90 -19.82
N ALA A 19 -1.38 -7.92 -20.52
CA ALA A 19 -2.09 -7.74 -21.78
C ALA A 19 -3.33 -6.84 -21.61
N GLY A 20 -4.02 -6.95 -20.46
CA GLY A 20 -5.14 -6.07 -20.11
C GLY A 20 -4.78 -4.58 -20.10
N GLY A 21 -3.62 -4.21 -19.55
CA GLY A 21 -3.16 -2.81 -19.49
C GLY A 21 -2.71 -2.25 -20.85
N TYR A 22 -2.12 -3.08 -21.71
CA TYR A 22 -1.57 -2.65 -23.00
C TYR A 22 -2.59 -2.68 -24.15
N ARG A 23 -3.78 -3.25 -23.96
CA ARG A 23 -4.83 -3.24 -24.99
C ARG A 23 -5.33 -1.85 -25.38
N CYS A 24 -5.22 -0.87 -24.48
CA CYS A 24 -5.48 0.53 -24.82
C CYS A 24 -4.50 1.08 -25.86
N LEU A 25 -3.28 0.51 -25.94
CA LEU A 25 -2.24 0.90 -26.89
C LEU A 25 -2.26 0.03 -28.16
N ASN A 26 -2.49 -1.27 -28.01
CA ASN A 26 -2.64 -2.20 -29.13
C ASN A 26 -3.90 -3.08 -28.96
N PRO A 27 -5.01 -2.74 -29.64
CA PRO A 27 -6.26 -3.50 -29.56
C PRO A 27 -6.18 -4.94 -30.07
N GLN A 28 -5.14 -5.30 -30.83
CA GLN A 28 -4.94 -6.67 -31.34
C GLN A 28 -4.39 -7.62 -30.27
N LEU A 29 -3.91 -7.09 -29.14
CA LEU A 29 -3.52 -7.94 -28.02
C LEU A 29 -4.76 -8.63 -27.45
N GLU A 30 -4.63 -9.94 -27.21
CA GLU A 30 -5.65 -10.71 -26.51
C GLU A 30 -5.83 -10.22 -25.08
N LYS A 31 -7.02 -10.44 -24.51
CA LYS A 31 -7.42 -9.85 -23.22
C LYS A 31 -6.52 -10.23 -22.05
N GLY A 32 -5.92 -11.42 -22.10
CA GLY A 32 -5.23 -12.03 -20.96
C GLY A 32 -6.20 -12.35 -19.81
N TYR A 33 -5.92 -13.39 -19.03
CA TYR A 33 -6.75 -13.78 -17.90
C TYR A 33 -5.86 -14.32 -16.78
N THR A 34 -6.00 -13.75 -15.59
CA THR A 34 -5.33 -14.26 -14.39
C THR A 34 -6.34 -14.83 -13.40
N LEU A 35 -5.98 -15.97 -12.80
CA LEU A 35 -6.71 -16.52 -11.66
C LEU A 35 -5.86 -16.33 -10.41
N ILE A 36 -6.33 -15.50 -9.49
CA ILE A 36 -5.65 -15.22 -8.22
C ILE A 36 -6.49 -15.70 -7.04
N THR A 37 -5.82 -16.01 -5.92
CA THR A 37 -6.47 -16.27 -4.65
C THR A 37 -5.83 -15.43 -3.54
N GLY A 38 -6.65 -14.94 -2.61
CA GLY A 38 -6.16 -14.41 -1.35
C GLY A 38 -5.61 -15.56 -0.49
N THR A 39 -4.66 -15.24 0.40
CA THR A 39 -4.09 -16.21 1.33
C THR A 39 -4.47 -15.87 2.78
N ASN A 40 -4.30 -16.84 3.69
CA ASN A 40 -4.47 -16.60 5.12
C ASN A 40 -3.19 -16.01 5.77
N GLN A 41 -2.10 -15.87 5.01
CA GLN A 41 -0.94 -15.08 5.40
C GLN A 41 -1.15 -13.64 4.94
N GLY A 42 -0.96 -12.68 5.83
CA GLY A 42 -1.19 -11.29 5.53
C GLY A 42 -0.75 -10.40 6.66
N ILE A 43 -1.18 -9.16 6.58
CA ILE A 43 -0.81 -8.10 7.48
C ILE A 43 -1.97 -7.77 8.40
N TYR A 44 -1.69 -7.57 9.68
CA TYR A 44 -2.63 -7.10 10.67
C TYR A 44 -2.25 -5.71 11.15
N ALA A 45 -3.24 -4.84 11.29
CA ALA A 45 -3.02 -3.49 11.78
C ALA A 45 -4.10 -3.03 12.76
N LEU A 46 -3.69 -2.28 13.77
CA LEU A 46 -4.56 -1.42 14.55
C LEU A 46 -4.46 -0.01 13.96
N VAL A 47 -5.60 0.56 13.60
CA VAL A 47 -5.69 1.84 12.90
C VAL A 47 -6.51 2.83 13.69
N LEU A 48 -5.98 4.04 13.88
CA LEU A 48 -6.63 5.16 14.54
C LEU A 48 -6.66 6.36 13.61
N SER A 49 -7.68 7.20 13.72
CA SER A 49 -7.66 8.52 13.08
C SER A 49 -6.63 9.39 13.78
N HIS A 50 -5.89 10.19 13.01
CA HIS A 50 -4.98 11.20 13.54
C HIS A 50 -5.38 12.57 12.97
N PRO A 51 -5.28 13.67 13.72
CA PRO A 51 -5.73 14.97 13.22
C PRO A 51 -4.90 15.46 12.02
N THR A 52 -3.58 15.26 12.02
CA THR A 52 -2.67 16.00 11.10
C THR A 52 -1.55 15.18 10.46
N GLU A 53 -1.35 13.92 10.84
CA GLU A 53 -0.15 13.16 10.47
C GLU A 53 -0.48 11.76 9.97
N LEU A 54 0.39 11.25 9.11
CA LEU A 54 0.54 9.84 8.80
C LEU A 54 1.59 9.25 9.74
N ILE A 55 1.14 8.43 10.69
CA ILE A 55 2.00 7.70 11.61
C ILE A 55 1.95 6.22 11.26
N ILE A 56 3.09 5.59 11.05
CA ILE A 56 3.16 4.15 10.79
C ILE A 56 4.21 3.54 11.70
N ARG A 57 3.84 2.47 12.41
CA ARG A 57 4.74 1.60 13.15
C ARG A 57 4.63 0.20 12.59
N THR A 58 5.76 -0.48 12.38
CA THR A 58 5.76 -1.86 11.90
C THR A 58 6.92 -2.67 12.43
N SER A 59 6.66 -3.95 12.68
CA SER A 59 7.67 -4.94 13.07
C SER A 59 7.96 -5.85 11.88
N LEU A 60 9.11 -5.68 11.22
CA LEU A 60 9.44 -6.39 9.98
C LEU A 60 9.57 -7.91 10.15
N ARG A 61 9.98 -8.36 11.34
CA ARG A 61 10.11 -9.77 11.73
C ARG A 61 9.91 -9.87 13.24
N VAL A 62 9.43 -11.02 13.69
CA VAL A 62 9.37 -11.34 15.12
C VAL A 62 10.75 -11.14 15.75
N GLY A 63 10.82 -10.33 16.81
CA GLY A 63 12.05 -10.03 17.54
C GLY A 63 12.93 -8.93 16.94
N LYS A 64 12.55 -8.29 15.82
CA LYS A 64 13.25 -7.10 15.32
C LYS A 64 12.66 -5.80 15.87
N PRO A 65 13.48 -4.74 16.00
CA PRO A 65 12.99 -3.44 16.44
C PRO A 65 11.88 -2.94 15.52
N THR A 66 10.84 -2.39 16.12
CA THR A 66 9.79 -1.67 15.41
C THR A 66 10.40 -0.47 14.70
N VAL A 67 10.20 -0.38 13.38
CA VAL A 67 10.52 0.83 12.63
C VAL A 67 9.29 1.70 12.56
N SER A 68 9.48 3.02 12.60
CA SER A 68 8.37 3.95 12.54
C SER A 68 8.68 5.19 11.72
N ILE A 69 7.63 5.85 11.28
CA ILE A 69 7.69 7.16 10.66
C ILE A 69 6.48 7.98 11.13
N SER A 70 6.69 9.28 11.31
CA SER A 70 5.62 10.28 11.30
C SER A 70 5.89 11.26 10.17
N VAL A 71 4.85 11.56 9.39
CA VAL A 71 4.89 12.53 8.29
C VAL A 71 3.64 13.40 8.39
N PRO A 72 3.75 14.73 8.31
CA PRO A 72 2.57 15.58 8.17
C PRO A 72 1.71 15.17 6.97
N MET A 73 0.39 15.22 7.10
CA MET A 73 -0.56 15.05 6.00
C MET A 73 -0.56 16.29 5.07
N GLU A 74 0.61 16.56 4.50
CA GLU A 74 0.85 17.63 3.55
C GLU A 74 1.44 17.04 2.27
N ARG A 75 0.92 17.49 1.11
CA ARG A 75 1.28 16.91 -0.20
C ARG A 75 2.79 16.95 -0.46
N SER A 76 3.45 18.06 -0.13
CA SER A 76 4.90 18.24 -0.30
C SER A 76 5.69 17.27 0.59
N ALA A 77 5.34 17.15 1.87
CA ALA A 77 6.00 16.27 2.82
C ALA A 77 5.87 14.78 2.43
N LEU A 78 4.64 14.35 2.11
CA LEU A 78 4.35 12.98 1.69
C LEU A 78 5.08 12.64 0.38
N LEU A 79 5.07 13.54 -0.60
CA LEU A 79 5.75 13.33 -1.88
C LEU A 79 7.27 13.26 -1.71
N ALA A 80 7.85 14.06 -0.82
CA ALA A 80 9.28 14.02 -0.51
C ALA A 80 9.68 12.66 0.06
N VAL A 81 8.90 12.10 0.99
CA VAL A 81 9.14 10.74 1.52
C VAL A 81 8.93 9.68 0.43
N ALA A 82 7.87 9.78 -0.37
CA ALA A 82 7.59 8.84 -1.44
C ALA A 82 8.71 8.74 -2.48
N LYS A 83 9.38 9.86 -2.79
CA LYS A 83 10.50 9.89 -3.75
C LYS A 83 11.83 9.38 -3.19
N LYS A 84 11.98 9.23 -1.86
CA LYS A 84 13.25 8.76 -1.25
C LYS A 84 13.56 7.29 -1.54
N GLY A 85 12.58 6.47 -1.90
CA GLY A 85 12.77 5.05 -2.20
C GLY A 85 13.06 4.16 -0.99
N GLY A 86 12.95 4.68 0.24
CA GLY A 86 13.05 3.91 1.48
C GLY A 86 11.79 3.08 1.80
N PHE A 87 11.84 2.32 2.89
CA PHE A 87 10.78 1.39 3.31
C PHE A 87 9.37 1.99 3.35
N PHE A 88 9.22 3.21 3.90
CA PHE A 88 7.92 3.89 4.02
C PHE A 88 7.47 4.65 2.75
N SER A 89 8.25 4.62 1.67
CA SER A 89 7.94 5.38 0.45
C SER A 89 6.61 4.96 -0.17
N TYR A 90 6.30 3.67 -0.14
CA TYR A 90 5.03 3.14 -0.65
C TYR A 90 3.84 3.74 0.10
N ALA A 91 3.87 3.69 1.44
CA ALA A 91 2.79 4.21 2.26
C ALA A 91 2.63 5.74 2.14
N ALA A 92 3.75 6.48 2.09
CA ALA A 92 3.73 7.92 1.85
C ALA A 92 3.16 8.26 0.46
N GLY A 93 3.48 7.47 -0.57
CA GLY A 93 2.93 7.65 -1.92
C GLY A 93 1.41 7.40 -1.98
N VAL A 94 0.92 6.38 -1.28
CA VAL A 94 -0.52 6.12 -1.16
C VAL A 94 -1.21 7.25 -0.41
N ALA A 95 -0.68 7.69 0.74
CA ALA A 95 -1.24 8.82 1.48
C ALA A 95 -1.26 10.11 0.64
N TYR A 96 -0.19 10.38 -0.13
CA TYR A 96 -0.15 11.48 -1.09
C TYR A 96 -1.28 11.40 -2.11
N GLN A 97 -1.53 10.22 -2.70
CA GLN A 97 -2.61 10.03 -3.67
C GLN A 97 -3.99 10.19 -3.03
N CYS A 98 -4.21 9.65 -1.82
CA CYS A 98 -5.46 9.81 -1.07
C CYS A 98 -5.75 11.29 -0.77
N LEU A 99 -4.78 12.00 -0.18
CA LEU A 99 -4.88 13.43 0.11
C LEU A 99 -5.02 14.30 -1.16
N SER A 100 -4.48 13.82 -2.28
CA SER A 100 -4.59 14.53 -3.57
C SER A 100 -5.99 14.46 -4.17
N ARG A 101 -6.71 13.36 -3.93
CA ARG A 101 -7.98 13.03 -4.59
C ARG A 101 -9.20 13.19 -3.69
N TYR A 102 -9.02 13.13 -2.37
CA TYR A 102 -10.11 13.08 -1.41
C TYR A 102 -9.84 13.98 -0.20
N PRO A 103 -10.88 14.51 0.46
CA PRO A 103 -10.76 15.30 1.68
C PRO A 103 -10.52 14.37 2.89
N VAL A 104 -9.31 13.86 3.04
CA VAL A 104 -8.92 12.95 4.13
C VAL A 104 -7.98 13.62 5.13
N GLY A 105 -8.07 13.22 6.40
CA GLY A 105 -7.19 13.65 7.48
C GLY A 105 -6.05 12.65 7.76
N GLY A 106 -5.39 12.83 8.90
CA GLY A 106 -4.32 11.94 9.37
C GLY A 106 -4.79 10.56 9.80
N ILE A 107 -3.82 9.66 9.90
CA ILE A 107 -4.04 8.26 10.25
C ILE A 107 -2.82 7.71 10.98
N GLU A 108 -3.07 6.90 12.00
CA GLU A 108 -2.06 6.17 12.74
C GLU A 108 -2.27 4.67 12.52
N ILE A 109 -1.24 3.98 12.05
CA ILE A 109 -1.27 2.58 11.68
C ILE A 109 -0.19 1.85 12.48
N ASP A 110 -0.62 0.98 13.38
CA ASP A 110 0.25 0.03 14.06
C ASP A 110 0.13 -1.35 13.41
N ASN A 111 1.10 -1.67 12.55
CA ASN A 111 1.26 -2.95 11.89
C ASN A 111 2.00 -3.91 12.82
N TYR A 112 1.23 -4.75 13.51
CA TYR A 112 1.74 -5.56 14.61
C TYR A 112 2.02 -7.02 14.23
N ARG A 113 1.56 -7.49 13.06
CA ARG A 113 1.75 -8.87 12.59
C ARG A 113 1.70 -9.01 11.09
#